data_AF-A0A2I8AE01-F1
#
_entry.id   AF-A0A2I8AE01-F1
#
_cell.length_a   1.000
_cell.length_b   1.000
_cell.length_c   1.000
_cell.angle_alpha   90.00
_cell.angle_beta   90.00
_cell.angle_gamma   90.00
#
_symmetry.space_group_name_H-M   'P 1'
#
loop_
_entity.id
_entity.type
_entity.pdbx_description
1 polymer ?
#
loop_
_entity_poly.entity_id
_entity_poly.type
_entity_poly.pdbx_seq_one_letter_code
_entity_poly.pdbx_strand_id
1 'polypeptide(L)'
;MSYLETAAQFYSEVAQTPEVGLCCVQSTPMQLPGLKIPCKMQDMNYGCGTTVHPTELSHQPTVLYVGVGGGLEALQFAYFSRRPGAVIAVEPVAAMREAARTNLELAAKENPWFDPSFVEIREGDAFDLPVADESVDIVAQNCLFNIFAPEDLTRALQAAYRVLKLGGRLQMSDPIATRPIPQHLQQDERLRAMCLSGALTYAEYIQRIIDVGFGQIEIRARRPYRLLDSETYQLEKHLLLESLDSVAFKVAIPEDGACVFTGKTAIYAGNEPFFDDAAGHLLQRGIPAAVCDKTAAKLGALKPSEIMITESTWHYSGGGCC
;
A
#
# COMPACT_ATOMS: atom_id res chain seq x y z
N MET A 1 25.63 11.92 7.76
CA MET A 1 24.42 11.21 8.21
C MET A 1 24.06 10.27 7.08
N SER A 2 23.54 9.08 7.40
CA SER A 2 22.94 8.21 6.40
C SER A 2 21.53 8.69 6.06
N TYR A 3 20.98 8.25 4.94
CA TYR A 3 19.61 8.59 4.57
C TYR A 3 18.56 8.18 5.62
N LEU A 4 18.80 7.09 6.36
CA LEU A 4 17.95 6.63 7.47
C LEU A 4 18.02 7.56 8.68
N GLU A 5 19.22 8.05 9.02
CA GLU A 5 19.40 9.06 10.08
C GLU A 5 18.73 10.38 9.70
N THR A 6 18.88 10.81 8.45
CA THR A 6 18.23 12.00 7.91
C THR A 6 16.70 11.87 7.94
N ALA A 7 16.15 10.71 7.57
CA ALA A 7 14.72 10.43 7.68
C ALA A 7 14.27 10.42 9.15
N ALA A 8 14.99 9.75 10.05
CA ALA A 8 14.64 9.71 11.47
C ALA A 8 14.64 11.10 12.12
N GLN A 9 15.62 11.94 11.78
CA GLN A 9 15.66 13.34 12.24
C GLN A 9 14.44 14.11 11.71
N PHE A 10 14.17 14.02 10.40
CA PHE A 10 13.05 14.70 9.77
C PHE A 10 11.70 14.31 10.40
N TYR A 11 11.46 13.02 10.61
CA TYR A 11 10.22 12.55 11.27
C TYR A 11 10.17 12.88 12.76
N SER A 12 11.32 13.04 13.43
CA SER A 12 11.36 13.56 14.80
C SER A 12 10.95 15.03 14.88
N GLU A 13 11.31 15.85 13.88
CA GLU A 13 10.93 17.26 13.79
C GLU A 13 9.42 17.40 13.55
N VAL A 14 8.88 16.67 12.56
CA VAL A 14 7.45 16.76 12.22
C VAL A 14 6.54 16.10 13.25
N ALA A 15 7.05 15.19 14.09
CA ALA A 15 6.33 14.69 15.26
C ALA A 15 6.02 15.78 16.29
N GLN A 16 6.89 16.80 16.39
CA GLN A 16 6.74 17.92 17.33
C GLN A 16 5.97 19.07 16.70
N THR A 17 6.26 19.38 15.44
CA THR A 17 5.65 20.47 14.68
C THR A 17 5.07 19.91 13.39
N PRO A 18 3.79 19.48 13.39
CA PRO A 18 3.18 18.87 12.22
C PRO A 18 3.22 19.79 11.00
N GLU A 19 3.82 19.32 9.91
CA GLU A 19 3.81 20.03 8.64
C GLU A 19 2.67 19.52 7.75
N VAL A 20 1.60 20.32 7.63
CA VAL A 20 0.46 19.98 6.79
C VAL A 20 0.86 19.96 5.32
N GLY A 21 0.56 18.84 4.63
CA GLY A 21 0.87 18.67 3.21
C GLY A 21 2.32 18.31 2.90
N LEU A 22 3.07 17.87 3.92
CA LEU A 22 4.48 17.46 3.82
C LEU A 22 4.75 16.50 2.66
N CYS A 23 3.99 15.40 2.63
CA CYS A 23 4.14 14.39 1.62
C CYS A 23 3.08 14.58 0.53
N CYS A 24 1.79 14.61 0.88
CA CYS A 24 0.70 14.37 -0.08
C CYS A 24 -0.44 15.39 -0.04
N VAL A 25 -1.25 15.38 -1.11
CA VAL A 25 -2.54 16.07 -1.13
C VAL A 25 -3.38 15.54 0.02
N GLN A 26 -3.77 16.41 0.95
CA GLN A 26 -4.63 16.02 2.07
C GLN A 26 -5.92 15.38 1.52
N SER A 27 -6.12 14.11 1.84
CA SER A 27 -7.37 13.42 1.57
C SER A 27 -8.26 13.52 2.79
N THR A 28 -9.57 13.65 2.55
CA THR A 28 -10.56 13.53 3.63
C THR A 28 -10.44 12.12 4.23
N PRO A 29 -10.19 11.98 5.54
CA PRO A 29 -10.14 10.66 6.17
C PRO A 29 -11.43 9.87 5.92
N MET A 30 -11.31 8.55 5.85
CA MET A 30 -12.46 7.66 5.72
C MET A 30 -13.48 7.96 6.82
N GLN A 31 -14.70 8.29 6.41
CA GLN A 31 -15.81 8.55 7.33
C GLN A 31 -16.52 7.23 7.61
N LEU A 32 -16.27 6.65 8.79
CA LEU A 32 -16.96 5.45 9.26
C LEU A 32 -17.95 5.81 10.37
N PRO A 33 -19.12 5.13 10.46
CA PRO A 33 -20.11 5.41 11.49
C PRO A 33 -19.52 5.38 12.91
N GLY A 34 -19.56 6.52 13.59
CA GLY A 34 -19.04 6.66 14.96
C GLY A 34 -17.51 6.76 15.07
N LEU A 35 -16.75 6.72 13.96
CA LEU A 35 -15.33 7.04 13.93
C LEU A 35 -15.13 8.55 13.83
N LYS A 36 -14.46 9.13 14.82
CA LYS A 36 -13.95 10.50 14.81
C LYS A 36 -12.43 10.45 14.78
N ILE A 37 -11.84 11.12 13.79
CA ILE A 37 -10.39 11.27 13.70
C ILE A 37 -10.01 12.59 14.37
N PRO A 38 -9.27 12.59 15.51
CA PRO A 38 -8.82 13.82 16.14
C PRO A 38 -8.03 14.70 15.16
N CYS A 39 -8.23 16.02 15.21
CA CYS A 39 -7.56 16.96 14.27
C CYS A 39 -6.04 16.78 14.25
N LYS A 40 -5.43 16.58 15.42
CA LYS A 40 -3.98 16.36 15.53
C LYS A 40 -3.49 15.11 14.76
N MET A 41 -4.29 14.06 14.66
CA MET A 41 -3.96 12.91 13.80
C MET A 41 -4.01 13.27 12.32
N GLN A 42 -4.94 14.14 11.92
CA GLN A 42 -5.09 14.59 10.52
C GLN A 42 -3.93 15.50 10.12
N ASP A 43 -3.50 16.39 11.01
CA ASP A 43 -2.35 17.28 10.80
C ASP A 43 -1.02 16.50 10.66
N MET A 44 -0.97 15.30 11.25
CA MET A 44 0.15 14.35 11.18
C MET A 44 -0.03 13.25 10.15
N ASN A 45 -0.98 13.41 9.21
CA ASN A 45 -1.19 12.45 8.13
C ASN A 45 -0.23 12.73 6.96
N TYR A 46 0.83 11.94 6.88
CA TYR A 46 1.83 12.03 5.81
C TYR A 46 1.65 10.96 4.72
N GLY A 47 0.51 10.24 4.71
CA GLY A 47 0.22 9.19 3.73
C GLY A 47 -0.19 9.70 2.35
N CYS A 48 0.04 8.89 1.30
CA CYS A 48 -0.24 9.17 -0.13
C CYS A 48 -1.55 8.60 -0.66
N GLY A 49 -2.30 7.93 0.20
CA GLY A 49 -3.48 7.16 -0.14
C GLY A 49 -4.01 6.52 1.13
N THR A 50 -4.64 5.37 1.01
CA THR A 50 -5.09 4.61 2.19
C THR A 50 -4.71 3.15 2.06
N THR A 51 -4.27 2.57 3.17
CA THR A 51 -4.06 1.13 3.28
C THR A 51 -5.29 0.41 3.79
N VAL A 52 -6.27 1.14 4.33
CA VAL A 52 -7.45 0.61 5.00
C VAL A 52 -8.49 0.21 3.94
N HIS A 53 -8.39 -1.02 3.46
CA HIS A 53 -9.36 -1.60 2.52
C HIS A 53 -10.41 -2.44 3.27
N PRO A 54 -11.67 -2.00 3.41
CA PRO A 54 -12.66 -2.69 4.25
C PRO A 54 -12.94 -4.14 3.87
N THR A 55 -12.85 -4.48 2.57
CA THR A 55 -12.99 -5.86 2.07
C THR A 55 -11.99 -6.80 2.70
N GLU A 56 -10.80 -6.28 3.00
CA GLU A 56 -9.72 -7.01 3.62
C GLU A 56 -9.84 -7.04 5.15
N LEU A 57 -10.68 -6.22 5.76
CA LEU A 57 -10.75 -6.10 7.22
C LEU A 57 -11.90 -6.90 7.82
N SER A 58 -12.51 -7.76 7.01
CA SER A 58 -13.48 -8.76 7.46
C SER A 58 -12.85 -9.74 8.46
N HIS A 59 -13.67 -10.22 9.39
CA HIS A 59 -13.28 -11.22 10.39
C HIS A 59 -12.23 -10.77 11.44
N GLN A 60 -12.09 -9.46 11.69
CA GLN A 60 -11.25 -8.90 12.77
C GLN A 60 -9.78 -9.36 12.71
N PRO A 61 -9.08 -9.14 11.57
CA PRO A 61 -7.70 -9.59 11.38
C PRO A 61 -6.73 -8.96 12.39
N THR A 62 -5.62 -9.65 12.67
CA THR A 62 -4.44 -9.03 13.30
C THR A 62 -3.67 -8.26 12.23
N VAL A 63 -3.48 -6.96 12.46
CA VAL A 63 -2.80 -6.03 11.54
C VAL A 63 -1.46 -5.61 12.13
N LEU A 64 -0.37 -5.74 11.37
CA LEU A 64 0.90 -5.10 11.65
C LEU A 64 1.01 -3.84 10.80
N TYR A 65 1.01 -2.66 11.42
CA TYR A 65 1.14 -1.38 10.74
C TYR A 65 2.55 -0.82 10.93
N VAL A 66 3.31 -0.65 9.84
CA VAL A 66 4.71 -0.22 9.86
C VAL A 66 4.79 1.27 9.50
N GLY A 67 5.35 2.08 10.40
CA GLY A 67 5.34 3.54 10.29
C GLY A 67 4.04 4.14 10.83
N VAL A 68 3.84 4.06 12.16
CA VAL A 68 2.56 4.47 12.80
C VAL A 68 2.21 5.95 12.57
N GLY A 69 3.21 6.81 12.38
CA GLY A 69 3.01 8.25 12.21
C GLY A 69 2.21 8.83 13.39
N GLY A 70 1.23 9.70 13.08
CA GLY A 70 0.32 10.25 14.09
C GLY A 70 -0.71 9.26 14.68
N GLY A 71 -0.77 8.01 14.21
CA GLY A 71 -1.71 6.98 14.69
C GLY A 71 -3.05 6.91 13.95
N LEU A 72 -3.22 7.65 12.85
CA LEU A 72 -4.49 7.74 12.11
C LEU A 72 -4.94 6.38 11.53
N GLU A 73 -4.11 5.72 10.73
CA GLU A 73 -4.50 4.44 10.12
C GLU A 73 -4.55 3.32 11.17
N ALA A 74 -3.73 3.38 12.23
CA ALA A 74 -3.83 2.44 13.34
C ALA A 74 -5.21 2.50 14.04
N LEU A 75 -5.74 3.71 14.25
CA LEU A 75 -7.11 3.91 14.74
C LEU A 75 -8.16 3.37 13.75
N GLN A 76 -7.96 3.59 12.45
CA GLN A 76 -8.85 3.07 11.42
C GLN A 76 -8.84 1.54 11.35
N PHE A 77 -7.68 0.88 11.45
CA PHE A 77 -7.61 -0.57 11.53
C PHE A 77 -8.29 -1.11 12.80
N ALA A 78 -8.10 -0.45 13.95
CA ALA A 78 -8.75 -0.82 15.20
C ALA A 78 -10.29 -0.73 15.13
N TYR A 79 -10.83 0.12 14.26
CA TYR A 79 -12.28 0.19 14.02
C TYR A 79 -12.85 -1.16 13.55
N PHE A 80 -12.11 -1.87 12.69
CA PHE A 80 -12.51 -3.17 12.13
C PHE A 80 -12.10 -4.36 13.01
N SER A 81 -11.09 -4.19 13.88
CA SER A 81 -10.61 -5.22 14.80
C SER A 81 -10.59 -4.71 16.24
N ARG A 82 -11.74 -4.77 16.92
CA ARG A 82 -11.95 -4.19 18.26
C ARG A 82 -11.60 -5.15 19.40
N ARG A 83 -10.34 -5.59 19.44
CA ARG A 83 -9.81 -6.44 20.52
C ARG A 83 -8.40 -6.01 20.91
N PRO A 84 -7.97 -6.23 22.16
CA PRO A 84 -6.61 -5.89 22.58
C PRO A 84 -5.54 -6.49 21.68
N GLY A 85 -4.53 -5.69 21.32
CA GLY A 85 -3.41 -6.11 20.47
C GLY A 85 -3.81 -6.52 19.03
N ALA A 86 -4.99 -6.12 18.55
CA ALA A 86 -5.39 -6.40 17.18
C ALA A 86 -4.52 -5.66 16.16
N VAL A 87 -4.11 -4.44 16.48
CA VAL A 87 -3.22 -3.64 15.67
C VAL A 87 -1.88 -3.55 16.39
N ILE A 88 -0.84 -4.10 15.78
CA ILE A 88 0.53 -3.95 16.23
C ILE A 88 1.15 -2.87 15.37
N ALA A 89 1.51 -1.73 15.94
CA ALA A 89 2.09 -0.61 15.22
C ALA A 89 3.59 -0.51 15.53
N VAL A 90 4.43 -0.42 14.49
CA VAL A 90 5.89 -0.37 14.61
C VAL A 90 6.38 0.99 14.12
N GLU A 91 7.28 1.61 14.87
CA GLU A 91 7.80 2.93 14.55
C GLU A 91 9.21 3.10 15.14
N PRO A 92 10.23 3.40 14.33
CA PRO A 92 11.60 3.58 14.81
C PRO A 92 11.81 4.90 15.56
N VAL A 93 11.06 5.97 15.26
CA VAL A 93 11.27 7.29 15.86
C VAL A 93 10.53 7.43 17.19
N ALA A 94 11.28 7.60 18.28
CA ALA A 94 10.71 7.68 19.64
C ALA A 94 9.70 8.83 19.81
N ALA A 95 10.00 10.00 19.24
CA ALA A 95 9.10 11.15 19.26
C ALA A 95 7.76 10.86 18.54
N MET A 96 7.80 10.09 17.45
CA MET A 96 6.61 9.70 16.70
C MET A 96 5.79 8.65 17.46
N ARG A 97 6.45 7.68 18.12
CA ARG A 97 5.77 6.73 19.03
C ARG A 97 4.98 7.46 20.12
N GLU A 98 5.58 8.50 20.72
CA GLU A 98 4.93 9.26 21.79
C GLU A 98 3.77 10.11 21.29
N ALA A 99 3.93 10.74 20.12
CA ALA A 99 2.85 11.45 19.46
C ALA A 99 1.66 10.53 19.15
N ALA A 100 1.92 9.34 18.60
CA ALA A 100 0.90 8.33 18.32
C ALA A 100 0.15 7.89 19.58
N ARG A 101 0.85 7.60 20.68
CA ARG A 101 0.22 7.25 21.98
C ARG A 101 -0.69 8.36 22.46
N THR A 102 -0.18 9.59 22.50
CA THR A 102 -0.96 10.78 22.93
C THR A 102 -2.22 10.95 22.06
N ASN A 103 -2.09 10.76 20.76
CA ASN A 103 -3.21 10.89 19.83
C ASN A 103 -4.24 9.76 20.02
N LEU A 104 -3.83 8.52 20.25
CA LEU A 104 -4.75 7.41 20.50
C LEU A 104 -5.53 7.60 21.81
N GLU A 105 -4.90 8.14 22.86
CA GLU A 105 -5.58 8.53 24.09
C GLU A 105 -6.63 9.64 23.86
N LEU A 106 -6.33 10.59 22.95
CA LEU A 106 -7.32 11.58 22.53
C LEU A 106 -8.46 10.93 21.74
N ALA A 107 -8.15 10.01 20.83
CA ALA A 107 -9.14 9.27 20.06
C ALA A 107 -10.09 8.48 20.98
N ALA A 108 -9.61 7.87 22.06
CA ALA A 108 -10.44 7.15 23.03
C ALA A 108 -11.46 8.05 23.74
N LYS A 109 -11.14 9.34 23.96
CA LYS A 109 -12.08 10.32 24.51
C LYS A 109 -13.18 10.71 23.52
N GLU A 110 -12.87 10.67 22.23
CA GLU A 110 -13.79 11.08 21.15
C GLU A 110 -14.60 9.91 20.57
N ASN A 111 -14.14 8.67 20.79
CA ASN A 111 -14.69 7.44 20.22
C ASN A 111 -15.05 6.45 21.32
N PRO A 112 -16.33 6.37 21.77
CA PRO A 112 -16.74 5.48 22.86
C PRO A 112 -16.53 3.99 22.61
N TRP A 113 -16.32 3.58 21.35
CA TRP A 113 -16.05 2.20 20.97
C TRP A 113 -14.56 1.84 20.98
N PHE A 114 -13.67 2.83 21.03
CA PHE A 114 -12.23 2.65 20.91
C PHE A 114 -11.60 2.51 22.29
N ASP A 115 -10.84 1.44 22.48
CA ASP A 115 -9.99 1.24 23.64
C ASP A 115 -8.52 1.31 23.16
N PRO A 116 -7.65 2.13 23.78
CA PRO A 116 -6.24 2.22 23.42
C PRO A 116 -5.52 0.87 23.38
N SER A 117 -5.96 -0.12 24.18
CA SER A 117 -5.39 -1.47 24.18
C SER A 117 -5.55 -2.19 22.83
N PHE A 118 -6.44 -1.75 21.94
CA PHE A 118 -6.58 -2.32 20.60
C PHE A 118 -5.33 -2.09 19.73
N VAL A 119 -4.51 -1.09 20.06
CA VAL A 119 -3.30 -0.73 19.35
C VAL A 119 -2.08 -0.87 20.27
N GLU A 120 -1.16 -1.78 19.93
CA GLU A 120 0.13 -1.90 20.59
C GLU A 120 1.22 -1.19 19.79
N ILE A 121 1.78 -0.10 20.32
CA ILE A 121 2.91 0.60 19.70
C ILE A 121 4.23 0.02 20.20
N ARG A 122 5.03 -0.52 19.28
CA ARG A 122 6.35 -1.13 19.52
C ARG A 122 7.46 -0.33 18.86
N GLU A 123 8.63 -0.38 19.47
CA GLU A 123 9.87 0.06 18.83
C GLU A 123 10.35 -1.01 17.86
N GLY A 124 10.74 -0.59 16.66
CA GLY A 124 11.23 -1.45 15.60
C GLY A 124 11.25 -0.71 14.28
N ASP A 125 11.84 -1.30 13.26
CA ASP A 125 11.87 -0.77 11.90
C ASP A 125 11.27 -1.79 10.91
N ALA A 126 11.25 -1.42 9.63
CA ALA A 126 10.71 -2.29 8.58
C ALA A 126 11.61 -3.49 8.24
N PHE A 127 12.87 -3.49 8.68
CA PHE A 127 13.87 -4.50 8.32
C PHE A 127 13.88 -5.68 9.29
N ASP A 128 13.59 -5.43 10.57
CA ASP A 128 13.44 -6.47 11.59
C ASP A 128 12.17 -6.26 12.42
N LEU A 129 11.04 -6.72 11.86
CA LEU A 129 9.73 -6.55 12.47
C LEU A 129 9.63 -7.36 13.78
N PRO A 130 9.28 -6.72 14.92
CA PRO A 130 9.26 -7.32 16.26
C PRO A 130 8.00 -8.17 16.50
N VAL A 131 7.72 -9.09 15.58
CA VAL A 131 6.64 -10.09 15.64
C VAL A 131 7.14 -11.43 15.11
N ALA A 132 6.49 -12.50 15.54
CA ALA A 132 6.83 -13.86 15.10
C ALA A 132 6.52 -14.07 13.61
N ASP A 133 7.20 -15.04 13.02
CA ASP A 133 6.91 -15.52 11.67
C ASP A 133 5.45 -15.99 11.58
N GLU A 134 4.82 -15.73 10.43
CA GLU A 134 3.47 -16.21 10.13
C GLU A 134 2.42 -15.94 11.23
N SER A 135 2.50 -14.76 11.86
CA SER A 135 1.69 -14.41 13.03
C SER A 135 0.58 -13.39 12.75
N VAL A 136 0.70 -12.62 11.66
CA VAL A 136 -0.25 -11.55 11.32
C VAL A 136 -1.00 -11.84 10.02
N ASP A 137 -2.23 -11.35 9.92
CA ASP A 137 -3.09 -11.54 8.74
C ASP A 137 -2.83 -10.45 7.68
N ILE A 138 -2.51 -9.24 8.15
CA ILE A 138 -2.22 -8.08 7.32
C ILE A 138 -0.93 -7.43 7.80
N VAL A 139 -0.07 -7.05 6.86
CA VAL A 139 0.98 -6.04 7.05
C VAL A 139 0.55 -4.82 6.27
N ALA A 140 0.60 -3.64 6.87
CA ALA A 140 0.22 -2.39 6.22
C ALA A 140 1.32 -1.33 6.38
N GLN A 141 1.52 -0.52 5.35
CA GLN A 141 2.42 0.64 5.37
C GLN A 141 1.90 1.71 4.42
N ASN A 142 2.08 2.98 4.78
CA ASN A 142 1.69 4.10 3.94
C ASN A 142 2.86 5.09 3.79
N CYS A 143 3.33 5.30 2.56
CA CYS A 143 4.37 6.26 2.21
C CYS A 143 5.70 6.06 2.98
N LEU A 144 6.09 4.79 3.17
CA LEU A 144 7.30 4.41 3.91
C LEU A 144 8.38 3.83 3.00
N PHE A 145 8.00 2.92 2.10
CA PHE A 145 8.94 2.06 1.37
C PHE A 145 9.77 2.82 0.34
N ASN A 146 9.22 3.88 -0.23
CA ASN A 146 9.93 4.79 -1.14
C ASN A 146 11.07 5.58 -0.46
N ILE A 147 11.16 5.61 0.88
CA ILE A 147 12.32 6.18 1.58
C ILE A 147 13.53 5.26 1.41
N PHE A 148 13.32 3.95 1.36
CA PHE A 148 14.40 2.97 1.40
C PHE A 148 15.22 2.96 0.13
N ALA A 149 16.53 2.71 0.29
CA ALA A 149 17.38 2.31 -0.81
C ALA A 149 16.89 0.95 -1.37
N PRO A 150 17.19 0.63 -2.64
CA PRO A 150 16.69 -0.59 -3.28
C PRO A 150 16.91 -1.89 -2.49
N GLU A 151 18.07 -2.05 -1.85
CA GLU A 151 18.43 -3.23 -1.06
C GLU A 151 17.64 -3.28 0.26
N ASP A 152 17.44 -2.13 0.89
CA ASP A 152 16.68 -2.00 2.13
C ASP A 152 15.18 -2.19 1.89
N LEU A 153 14.66 -1.78 0.72
CA LEU A 153 13.30 -2.10 0.30
C LEU A 153 13.09 -3.60 0.16
N THR A 154 14.04 -4.31 -0.46
CA THR A 154 13.98 -5.78 -0.57
C THR A 154 13.96 -6.42 0.81
N ARG A 155 14.80 -5.96 1.75
CA ARG A 155 14.82 -6.44 3.14
C ARG A 155 13.49 -6.18 3.85
N ALA A 156 12.90 -5.00 3.68
CA ALA A 156 11.61 -4.65 4.27
C ALA A 156 10.47 -5.53 3.73
N LEU A 157 10.44 -5.78 2.42
CA LEU A 157 9.48 -6.70 1.80
C LEU A 157 9.66 -8.13 2.32
N GLN A 158 10.89 -8.61 2.47
CA GLN A 158 11.18 -9.93 3.04
C GLN A 158 10.70 -10.05 4.49
N ALA A 159 10.92 -9.02 5.30
CA ALA A 159 10.42 -8.99 6.68
C ALA A 159 8.88 -9.02 6.71
N ALA A 160 8.21 -8.24 5.86
CA ALA A 160 6.75 -8.28 5.72
C ALA A 160 6.25 -9.67 5.30
N TYR A 161 6.91 -10.31 4.33
CA TYR A 161 6.57 -11.67 3.88
C TYR A 161 6.75 -12.73 4.98
N ARG A 162 7.82 -12.62 5.78
CA ARG A 162 8.13 -13.52 6.90
C ARG A 162 7.01 -13.54 7.94
N VAL A 163 6.52 -12.36 8.34
CA VAL A 163 5.56 -12.22 9.44
C VAL A 163 4.12 -12.53 9.02
N LEU A 164 3.81 -12.44 7.73
CA LEU A 164 2.49 -12.77 7.19
C LEU A 164 2.20 -14.27 7.26
N LYS A 165 0.99 -14.64 7.71
CA LYS A 165 0.45 -15.99 7.54
C LYS A 165 0.33 -16.35 6.05
N LEU A 166 0.29 -17.63 5.73
CA LEU A 166 -0.15 -18.07 4.40
C LEU A 166 -1.58 -17.56 4.14
N GLY A 167 -1.81 -16.95 2.97
CA GLY A 167 -3.05 -16.25 2.65
C GLY A 167 -3.16 -14.84 3.27
N GLY A 168 -2.19 -14.43 4.08
CA GLY A 168 -2.06 -13.05 4.56
C GLY A 168 -1.69 -12.09 3.42
N ARG A 169 -1.79 -10.79 3.68
CA ARG A 169 -1.59 -9.76 2.65
C ARG A 169 -0.84 -8.52 3.13
N LEU A 170 0.02 -8.00 2.26
CA LEU A 170 0.64 -6.70 2.37
C LEU A 170 -0.28 -5.66 1.73
N GLN A 171 -0.77 -4.70 2.51
CA GLN A 171 -1.54 -3.55 2.05
C GLN A 171 -0.61 -2.33 2.03
N MET A 172 -0.56 -1.63 0.92
CA MET A 172 0.31 -0.47 0.83
C MET A 172 -0.26 0.63 -0.04
N SER A 173 0.10 1.86 0.31
CA SER A 173 -0.07 3.07 -0.48
C SER A 173 1.29 3.74 -0.52
N ASP A 174 1.93 3.84 -1.69
CA ASP A 174 3.30 4.34 -1.78
C ASP A 174 3.54 5.11 -3.09
N PRO A 175 4.44 6.12 -3.13
CA PRO A 175 4.76 6.83 -4.34
C PRO A 175 5.52 5.94 -5.34
N ILE A 176 5.08 5.99 -6.58
CA ILE A 176 5.78 5.47 -7.76
C ILE A 176 6.12 6.62 -8.71
N ALA A 177 7.16 6.45 -9.50
CA ALA A 177 7.59 7.41 -10.51
C ALA A 177 7.14 6.97 -11.90
N THR A 178 6.69 7.92 -12.73
CA THR A 178 6.36 7.65 -14.15
C THR A 178 7.58 7.28 -15.01
N ARG A 179 8.78 7.60 -14.52
CA ARG A 179 10.08 7.26 -15.11
C ARG A 179 11.15 7.22 -14.01
N PRO A 180 12.31 6.59 -14.24
CA PRO A 180 13.41 6.60 -13.28
C PRO A 180 13.77 8.03 -12.83
N ILE A 181 13.89 8.21 -11.51
CA ILE A 181 14.30 9.47 -10.90
C ILE A 181 15.80 9.68 -11.16
N PRO A 182 16.25 10.86 -11.60
CA PRO A 182 17.69 11.10 -11.83
C PRO A 182 18.53 10.95 -10.55
N GLN A 183 19.77 10.51 -10.74
CA GLN A 183 20.68 10.18 -9.64
C GLN A 183 20.91 11.34 -8.67
N HIS A 184 21.00 12.58 -9.16
CA HIS A 184 21.23 13.74 -8.30
C HIS A 184 20.09 13.98 -7.31
N LEU A 185 18.85 13.66 -7.68
CA LEU A 185 17.71 13.71 -6.75
C LEU A 185 17.71 12.51 -5.80
N GLN A 186 18.01 11.30 -6.30
CA GLN A 186 18.06 10.09 -5.47
C GLN A 186 19.10 10.18 -4.33
N GLN A 187 20.17 10.95 -4.56
CA GLN A 187 21.26 11.24 -3.62
C GLN A 187 20.94 12.36 -2.63
N ASP A 188 19.85 13.11 -2.84
CA ASP A 188 19.36 14.09 -1.88
C ASP A 188 18.57 13.38 -0.78
N GLU A 189 19.20 13.22 0.37
CA GLU A 189 18.63 12.55 1.54
C GLU A 189 17.39 13.26 2.10
N ARG A 190 17.30 14.59 1.94
CA ARG A 190 16.14 15.35 2.40
C ARG A 190 14.96 15.14 1.47
N LEU A 191 15.17 15.17 0.15
CA LEU A 191 14.13 14.80 -0.82
C LEU A 191 13.66 13.34 -0.61
N ARG A 192 14.58 12.45 -0.23
CA ARG A 192 14.26 11.06 0.09
C ARG A 192 13.38 10.95 1.34
N ALA A 193 13.74 11.65 2.42
CA ALA A 193 12.93 11.73 3.63
C ALA A 193 11.54 12.35 3.40
N MET A 194 11.42 13.26 2.43
CA MET A 194 10.14 13.84 2.00
C MET A 194 9.35 12.96 1.02
N CYS A 195 9.82 11.75 0.75
CA CYS A 195 9.20 10.79 -0.16
C CYS A 195 9.19 11.21 -1.65
N LEU A 196 10.08 12.11 -2.05
CA LEU A 196 10.11 12.69 -3.40
C LEU A 196 11.13 12.05 -4.34
N SER A 197 12.20 11.43 -3.82
CA SER A 197 13.34 11.01 -4.65
C SER A 197 13.67 9.51 -4.65
N GLY A 198 13.02 8.70 -3.81
CA GLY A 198 13.26 7.26 -3.74
C GLY A 198 12.20 6.38 -4.41
N ALA A 199 11.19 6.97 -5.03
CA ALA A 199 10.12 6.23 -5.71
C ALA A 199 10.62 5.46 -6.95
N LEU A 200 10.26 4.18 -7.02
CA LEU A 200 10.54 3.31 -8.18
C LEU A 200 9.46 3.45 -9.25
N THR A 201 9.73 2.98 -10.47
CA THR A 201 8.66 2.83 -11.46
C THR A 201 7.69 1.71 -11.06
N TYR A 202 6.45 1.78 -11.56
CA TYR A 202 5.45 0.73 -11.35
C TYR A 202 6.00 -0.68 -11.64
N ALA A 203 6.66 -0.86 -12.79
CA ALA A 203 7.18 -2.16 -13.21
C ALA A 203 8.26 -2.68 -12.25
N GLU A 204 9.22 -1.83 -11.87
CA GLU A 204 10.27 -2.20 -10.91
C GLU A 204 9.69 -2.54 -9.54
N TYR A 205 8.68 -1.78 -9.10
CA TYR A 205 8.12 -1.96 -7.77
C TYR A 205 7.31 -3.25 -7.66
N ILE A 206 6.44 -3.51 -8.63
CA ILE A 206 5.67 -4.76 -8.71
C ILE A 206 6.60 -5.97 -8.84
N GLN A 207 7.65 -5.87 -9.66
CA GLN A 207 8.60 -6.97 -9.82
C GLN A 207 9.29 -7.32 -8.49
N ARG A 208 9.71 -6.32 -7.70
CA ARG A 208 10.32 -6.57 -6.38
C ARG A 208 9.39 -7.30 -5.42
N ILE A 209 8.09 -6.96 -5.44
CA ILE A 209 7.09 -7.63 -4.61
C ILE A 209 6.93 -9.09 -5.05
N ILE A 210 6.91 -9.34 -6.35
CA ILE A 210 6.88 -10.71 -6.90
C ILE A 210 8.14 -11.49 -6.51
N ASP A 211 9.32 -10.89 -6.66
CA ASP A 211 10.62 -11.53 -6.39
C ASP A 211 10.76 -12.00 -4.93
N VAL A 212 10.10 -11.32 -3.99
CA VAL A 212 10.06 -11.71 -2.57
C VAL A 212 9.12 -12.90 -2.32
N GLY A 213 8.16 -13.16 -3.21
CA GLY A 213 7.32 -14.36 -3.16
C GLY A 213 5.81 -14.11 -3.13
N PHE A 214 5.34 -12.87 -3.32
CA PHE A 214 3.91 -12.58 -3.39
C PHE A 214 3.31 -13.04 -4.73
N GLY A 215 2.47 -14.08 -4.69
CA GLY A 215 1.91 -14.71 -5.89
C GLY A 215 0.75 -13.97 -6.55
N GLN A 216 0.08 -13.07 -5.83
CA GLN A 216 -1.02 -12.28 -6.35
C GLN A 216 -0.92 -10.84 -5.86
N ILE A 217 -1.06 -9.88 -6.77
CA ILE A 217 -1.00 -8.45 -6.47
C ILE A 217 -2.20 -7.77 -7.11
N GLU A 218 -2.94 -7.03 -6.31
CA GLU A 218 -4.15 -6.34 -6.74
C GLU A 218 -3.97 -4.84 -6.62
N ILE A 219 -4.11 -4.12 -7.73
CA ILE A 219 -3.99 -2.66 -7.73
C ILE A 219 -5.34 -2.06 -7.39
N ARG A 220 -5.41 -1.36 -6.26
CA ARG A 220 -6.62 -0.75 -5.70
C ARG A 220 -6.81 0.67 -6.21
N ALA A 221 -5.72 1.39 -6.45
CA ALA A 221 -5.73 2.72 -7.05
C ALA A 221 -4.36 3.08 -7.63
N ARG A 222 -4.36 3.91 -8.67
CA ARG A 222 -3.17 4.66 -9.14
C ARG A 222 -3.58 6.09 -9.43
N ARG A 223 -2.95 7.08 -8.78
CA ARG A 223 -3.38 8.49 -8.86
C ARG A 223 -2.19 9.43 -8.92
N PRO A 224 -2.23 10.52 -9.72
CA PRO A 224 -1.23 11.57 -9.62
C PRO A 224 -1.10 12.08 -8.19
N TYR A 225 0.14 12.15 -7.72
CA TYR A 225 0.49 12.46 -6.33
C TYR A 225 1.26 13.77 -6.24
N ARG A 226 2.35 13.92 -7.03
CA ARG A 226 3.21 15.11 -7.00
C ARG A 226 3.89 15.33 -8.34
N LEU A 227 4.02 16.59 -8.77
CA LEU A 227 4.89 16.95 -9.90
C LEU A 227 6.23 17.46 -9.38
N LEU A 228 7.32 16.85 -9.83
CA LEU A 228 8.66 17.43 -9.75
C LEU A 228 8.88 18.25 -11.02
N ASP A 229 8.78 19.57 -10.90
CA ASP A 229 8.94 20.46 -12.06
C ASP A 229 10.41 20.56 -12.52
N SER A 230 10.60 21.04 -13.74
CA SER A 230 11.92 21.05 -14.38
C SER A 230 12.86 22.10 -13.81
N GLU A 231 12.31 23.22 -13.31
CA GLU A 231 13.10 24.36 -12.86
C GLU A 231 13.60 24.13 -11.43
N THR A 232 12.68 23.80 -10.50
CA THR A 232 12.99 23.56 -9.09
C THR A 232 13.93 22.37 -8.90
N TYR A 233 13.66 21.27 -9.63
CA TYR A 233 14.39 20.00 -9.46
C TYR A 233 15.47 19.77 -10.52
N GLN A 234 15.73 20.76 -11.39
CA GLN A 234 16.77 20.72 -12.41
C GLN A 234 16.64 19.48 -13.31
N LEU A 235 15.43 19.28 -13.83
CA LEU A 235 15.09 18.15 -14.70
C LEU A 235 14.94 18.62 -16.15
N GLU A 236 15.30 17.78 -17.12
CA GLU A 236 15.06 18.08 -18.55
C GLU A 236 13.57 18.24 -18.88
N LYS A 237 12.72 17.47 -18.19
CA LYS A 237 11.26 17.48 -18.31
C LYS A 237 10.65 17.21 -16.95
N HIS A 238 9.46 17.74 -16.71
CA HIS A 238 8.71 17.44 -15.49
C HIS A 238 8.60 15.93 -15.25
N LEU A 239 8.65 15.52 -13.99
CA LEU A 239 8.53 14.14 -13.57
C LEU A 239 7.30 14.03 -12.66
N LEU A 240 6.33 13.23 -13.08
CA LEU A 240 5.13 12.98 -12.30
C LEU A 240 5.36 11.77 -11.39
N LEU A 241 5.13 11.97 -10.10
CA LEU A 241 4.97 10.92 -9.12
C LEU A 241 3.48 10.62 -8.96
N GLU A 242 3.16 9.35 -8.80
CA GLU A 242 1.81 8.84 -8.59
C GLU A 242 1.78 8.04 -7.28
N SER A 243 0.65 8.00 -6.59
CA SER A 243 0.42 7.06 -5.51
C SER A 243 -0.11 5.75 -6.08
N LEU A 244 0.38 4.63 -5.56
CA LEU A 244 -0.06 3.28 -5.88
C LEU A 244 -0.62 2.61 -4.63
N ASP A 245 -1.93 2.40 -4.59
CA ASP A 245 -2.58 1.57 -3.58
C ASP A 245 -2.61 0.12 -4.09
N SER A 246 -2.13 -0.84 -3.29
CA SER A 246 -2.15 -2.25 -3.68
C SER A 246 -2.29 -3.22 -2.50
N VAL A 247 -2.79 -4.42 -2.81
CA VAL A 247 -2.86 -5.56 -1.89
C VAL A 247 -2.11 -6.73 -2.51
N ALA A 248 -1.01 -7.14 -1.89
CA ALA A 248 -0.20 -8.27 -2.32
C ALA A 248 -0.39 -9.47 -1.38
N PHE A 249 -0.80 -10.61 -1.91
CA PHE A 249 -1.15 -11.80 -1.14
C PHE A 249 0.01 -12.79 -1.07
N LYS A 250 0.27 -13.30 0.14
CA LYS A 250 1.19 -14.41 0.39
C LYS A 250 0.50 -15.71 -0.02
N VAL A 251 0.49 -15.96 -1.32
CA VAL A 251 0.01 -17.18 -1.97
C VAL A 251 1.07 -17.70 -2.92
N ALA A 252 0.99 -18.98 -3.28
CA ALA A 252 1.94 -19.58 -4.21
C ALA A 252 1.94 -18.85 -5.56
N ILE A 253 3.12 -18.65 -6.13
CA ILE A 253 3.27 -18.14 -7.50
C ILE A 253 2.94 -19.30 -8.45
N PRO A 254 1.95 -19.16 -9.36
CA PRO A 254 1.69 -20.14 -10.41
C PRO A 254 2.91 -20.39 -11.32
N GLU A 255 2.95 -21.54 -12.00
CA GLU A 255 4.06 -21.89 -12.90
C GLU A 255 4.31 -20.88 -14.02
N ASP A 256 3.24 -20.21 -14.47
CA ASP A 256 3.27 -19.17 -15.51
C ASP A 256 3.44 -17.74 -14.93
N GLY A 257 3.90 -17.63 -13.68
CA GLY A 257 4.25 -16.37 -13.01
C GLY A 257 3.15 -15.81 -12.10
N ALA A 258 3.44 -14.71 -11.40
CA ALA A 258 2.48 -14.09 -10.48
C ALA A 258 1.28 -13.46 -11.18
N CYS A 259 0.14 -13.39 -10.49
CA CYS A 259 -1.08 -12.76 -10.99
C CYS A 259 -1.14 -11.29 -10.54
N VAL A 260 -0.99 -10.36 -11.48
CA VAL A 260 -1.19 -8.92 -11.21
C VAL A 260 -2.54 -8.47 -11.76
N PHE A 261 -3.40 -7.90 -10.92
CA PHE A 261 -4.72 -7.42 -11.30
C PHE A 261 -4.74 -5.89 -11.33
N THR A 262 -4.73 -5.32 -12.54
CA THR A 262 -4.87 -3.87 -12.76
C THR A 262 -6.30 -3.43 -13.07
N GLY A 263 -7.27 -4.33 -12.89
CA GLY A 263 -8.69 -4.09 -13.21
C GLY A 263 -9.08 -4.38 -14.65
N LYS A 264 -8.25 -5.13 -15.40
CA LYS A 264 -8.62 -5.62 -16.73
C LYS A 264 -9.75 -6.65 -16.65
N THR A 265 -10.56 -6.67 -17.70
CA THR A 265 -11.61 -7.68 -17.89
C THR A 265 -11.48 -8.34 -19.26
N ALA A 266 -11.88 -9.61 -19.34
CA ALA A 266 -12.06 -10.35 -20.57
C ALA A 266 -13.56 -10.54 -20.82
N ILE A 267 -14.02 -10.19 -22.02
CA ILE A 267 -15.43 -10.27 -22.42
C ILE A 267 -15.51 -11.17 -23.64
N TYR A 268 -16.20 -12.30 -23.50
CA TYR A 268 -16.44 -13.22 -24.61
C TYR A 268 -17.59 -12.72 -25.50
N ALA A 269 -17.33 -12.60 -26.79
CA ALA A 269 -18.24 -12.10 -27.82
C ALA A 269 -18.50 -13.12 -28.94
N GLY A 270 -18.04 -14.37 -28.79
CA GLY A 270 -18.28 -15.43 -29.76
C GLY A 270 -19.72 -15.93 -29.77
N ASN A 271 -19.97 -17.00 -30.54
CA ASN A 271 -21.33 -17.47 -30.81
C ASN A 271 -21.89 -18.39 -29.72
N GLU A 272 -21.01 -19.13 -29.04
CA GLU A 272 -21.38 -20.08 -27.98
C GLU A 272 -21.78 -19.34 -26.69
N PRO A 273 -22.53 -19.97 -25.77
CA PRO A 273 -22.91 -19.33 -24.51
C PRO A 273 -21.71 -19.10 -23.58
N PHE A 274 -20.68 -19.95 -23.67
CA PHE A 274 -19.48 -19.87 -22.85
C PHE A 274 -18.24 -20.18 -23.67
N PHE A 275 -17.11 -19.65 -23.23
CA PHE A 275 -15.77 -20.02 -23.67
C PHE A 275 -14.97 -20.53 -22.47
N ASP A 276 -14.40 -21.74 -22.61
CA ASP A 276 -13.53 -22.35 -21.60
C ASP A 276 -12.10 -22.41 -22.16
N ASP A 277 -11.15 -21.81 -21.44
CA ASP A 277 -9.74 -21.80 -21.85
C ASP A 277 -8.97 -23.08 -21.42
N ALA A 278 -9.66 -24.02 -20.76
CA ALA A 278 -9.12 -25.24 -20.16
C ALA A 278 -8.00 -25.01 -19.13
N ALA A 279 -7.83 -23.78 -18.66
CA ALA A 279 -6.89 -23.39 -17.61
C ALA A 279 -7.63 -22.80 -16.39
N GLY A 280 -8.92 -23.11 -16.26
CA GLY A 280 -9.75 -22.69 -15.13
C GLY A 280 -10.51 -21.38 -15.35
N HIS A 281 -10.45 -20.78 -16.54
CA HIS A 281 -11.22 -19.57 -16.87
C HIS A 281 -12.41 -19.91 -17.75
N LEU A 282 -13.62 -19.67 -17.22
CA LEU A 282 -14.87 -19.77 -17.97
C LEU A 282 -15.44 -18.38 -18.21
N LEU A 283 -15.47 -17.96 -19.48
CA LEU A 283 -16.05 -16.68 -19.89
C LEU A 283 -17.48 -16.88 -20.37
N GLN A 284 -18.43 -16.18 -19.74
CA GLN A 284 -19.80 -16.13 -20.23
C GLN A 284 -19.93 -15.07 -21.31
N ARG A 285 -20.67 -15.39 -22.38
CA ARG A 285 -20.90 -14.46 -23.49
C ARG A 285 -21.52 -13.15 -23.00
N GLY A 286 -20.87 -12.03 -23.33
CA GLY A 286 -21.30 -10.66 -23.02
C GLY A 286 -21.08 -10.22 -21.57
N ILE A 287 -20.55 -11.08 -20.69
CA ILE A 287 -20.32 -10.76 -19.29
C ILE A 287 -18.83 -10.52 -19.05
N PRO A 288 -18.42 -9.34 -18.51
CA PRO A 288 -17.04 -9.10 -18.14
C PRO A 288 -16.57 -10.00 -17.01
N ALA A 289 -15.52 -10.79 -17.27
CA ALA A 289 -14.81 -11.54 -16.26
C ALA A 289 -13.54 -10.79 -15.87
N ALA A 290 -13.34 -10.56 -14.58
CA ALA A 290 -12.11 -9.94 -14.10
C ALA A 290 -10.94 -10.93 -14.20
N VAL A 291 -9.84 -10.50 -14.80
CA VAL A 291 -8.69 -11.36 -15.09
C VAL A 291 -7.39 -10.64 -14.75
N CYS A 292 -6.35 -11.38 -14.38
CA CYS A 292 -5.03 -10.80 -14.19
C CYS A 292 -4.39 -10.44 -15.54
N ASP A 293 -3.38 -9.57 -15.52
CA ASP A 293 -2.78 -8.99 -16.71
C ASP A 293 -2.21 -10.04 -17.68
N LYS A 294 -1.57 -11.10 -17.16
CA LYS A 294 -1.06 -12.21 -17.98
C LYS A 294 -2.19 -13.04 -18.60
N THR A 295 -3.26 -13.30 -17.85
CA THR A 295 -4.45 -14.03 -18.35
C THR A 295 -5.14 -13.21 -19.42
N ALA A 296 -5.27 -11.90 -19.23
CA ALA A 296 -5.82 -10.97 -20.21
C ALA A 296 -5.03 -11.03 -21.53
N ALA A 297 -3.69 -10.98 -21.45
CA ALA A 297 -2.83 -11.09 -22.63
C ALA A 297 -2.98 -12.46 -23.34
N LYS A 298 -3.00 -13.56 -22.58
CA LYS A 298 -3.18 -14.92 -23.11
C LYS A 298 -4.53 -15.09 -23.82
N LEU A 299 -5.63 -14.68 -23.19
CA LEU A 299 -6.97 -14.78 -23.75
C LEU A 299 -7.13 -13.91 -25.01
N GLY A 300 -6.62 -12.68 -24.97
CA GLY A 300 -6.62 -11.77 -26.13
C GLY A 300 -5.85 -12.34 -27.32
N ALA A 301 -4.76 -13.07 -27.09
CA ALA A 301 -4.00 -13.74 -28.14
C ALA A 301 -4.67 -15.03 -28.66
N LEU A 302 -5.38 -15.77 -27.79
CA LEU A 302 -5.98 -17.05 -28.12
C LEU A 302 -7.18 -16.93 -29.07
N LYS A 303 -8.04 -15.93 -28.86
CA LYS A 303 -9.27 -15.70 -29.64
C LYS A 303 -9.51 -14.21 -29.90
N PRO A 304 -8.63 -13.51 -30.65
CA PRO A 304 -8.67 -12.04 -30.78
C PRO A 304 -9.95 -11.49 -31.41
N SER A 305 -10.65 -12.27 -32.24
CA SER A 305 -11.93 -11.88 -32.83
C SER A 305 -13.15 -12.14 -31.94
N GLU A 306 -13.00 -12.95 -30.89
CA GLU A 306 -14.11 -13.37 -30.02
C GLU A 306 -13.91 -12.94 -28.56
N ILE A 307 -12.73 -12.48 -28.16
CA ILE A 307 -12.46 -12.03 -26.80
C ILE A 307 -11.98 -10.58 -26.84
N MET A 308 -12.76 -9.70 -26.25
CA MET A 308 -12.37 -8.31 -26.02
C MET A 308 -11.70 -8.20 -24.65
N ILE A 309 -10.53 -7.56 -24.61
CA ILE A 309 -9.83 -7.23 -23.37
C ILE A 309 -9.97 -5.74 -23.12
N THR A 310 -10.37 -5.35 -21.91
CA THR A 310 -10.41 -3.93 -21.53
C THR A 310 -9.03 -3.43 -21.12
N GLU A 311 -8.81 -2.13 -21.25
CA GLU A 311 -7.66 -1.47 -20.64
C GLU A 311 -7.70 -1.55 -19.11
N SER A 312 -6.56 -1.30 -18.47
CA SER A 312 -6.45 -1.24 -17.01
C SER A 312 -7.25 -0.06 -16.45
N THR A 313 -8.14 -0.33 -15.50
CA THR A 313 -8.83 0.72 -14.73
C THR A 313 -8.00 1.22 -13.55
N TRP A 314 -6.91 0.52 -13.23
CA TRP A 314 -6.10 0.73 -12.02
C TRP A 314 -6.90 0.59 -10.73
N HIS A 315 -8.02 -0.12 -10.81
CA HIS A 315 -8.94 -0.35 -9.71
C HIS A 315 -9.52 -1.76 -9.82
N TYR A 316 -8.98 -2.66 -9.00
CA TYR A 316 -9.50 -4.00 -8.78
C TYR A 316 -9.87 -4.12 -7.31
N SER A 317 -10.99 -4.77 -6.99
CA SER A 317 -11.52 -4.91 -5.62
C SER A 317 -12.14 -6.29 -5.35
N GLY A 318 -11.65 -7.34 -6.01
CA GLY A 318 -12.12 -8.73 -5.85
C GLY A 318 -12.88 -9.31 -7.04
N GLY A 319 -13.04 -8.55 -8.12
CA GLY A 319 -13.72 -8.98 -9.35
C GLY A 319 -15.24 -8.94 -9.26
N GLY A 320 -15.91 -8.76 -10.41
CA GLY A 320 -17.36 -8.59 -10.47
C GLY A 320 -17.82 -7.14 -10.29
N CYS A 321 -19.11 -6.87 -10.58
CA CYS A 321 -19.71 -5.54 -10.46
C CYS A 321 -20.44 -5.32 -9.13
N CYS A 322 -20.48 -6.32 -8.24
CA CYS A 322 -21.30 -6.34 -7.02
C CYS A 322 -20.52 -6.88 -5.83
#